data_AF-B6WAW7-F1
#
_entry.id   AF-B6WAW7-F1
#
_cell.length_a   1.000
_cell.length_b   1.000
_cell.length_c   1.000
_cell.angle_alpha   90.00
_cell.angle_beta   90.00
_cell.angle_gamma   90.00
#
_symmetry.space_group_name_H-M   'P 1'
#
loop_
_entity.id
_entity.type
_entity.pdbx_description
1 polymer ?
#
loop_
_entity_poly.entity_id
_entity_poly.type
_entity_poly.pdbx_seq_one_letter_code
_entity_poly.pdbx_strand_id
1 'polypeptide(L)'
;MDIYILPLQCAKKLEKEINDIEILYVGIKGKPEERIVKKYGYKFRPIEAMGLPRKISKRLFKSLITNFKGFKEAKKIIKEFKPDLVIGTGGYVCAPILYQASKKNIKTLIHESNSFPGITTRFLSNKVDLVCISFEEAKKHIKNQKNIHITGNPVRGNFNTNYTKEDLEKLGIKKDRPVVFLLEDQTGQKP
;
A
#
# COMPACT_ATOMS: atom_id res chain seq x y z
N MET A 1 -0.43 18.73 -9.28
CA MET A 1 0.24 18.07 -8.14
C MET A 1 0.39 16.61 -8.50
N ASP A 2 1.61 16.11 -8.50
CA ASP A 2 1.92 14.80 -9.08
C ASP A 2 2.16 13.78 -7.97
N ILE A 3 1.27 12.79 -7.87
CA ILE A 3 1.25 11.84 -6.74
C ILE A 3 1.60 10.42 -7.18
N TYR A 4 2.48 9.79 -6.41
CA TYR A 4 2.86 8.40 -6.56
C TYR A 4 2.20 7.51 -5.49
N ILE A 5 1.65 6.36 -5.93
CA ILE A 5 0.85 5.33 -5.23
C ILE A 5 0.34 5.58 -3.81
N LEU A 6 -0.97 5.45 -3.72
CA LEU A 6 -1.76 5.27 -2.53
C LEU A 6 -2.60 3.99 -2.65
N PRO A 7 -3.19 3.49 -1.54
CA PRO A 7 -4.35 2.63 -1.68
C PRO A 7 -5.43 3.39 -2.46
N LEU A 8 -6.10 2.71 -3.41
CA LEU A 8 -7.08 3.27 -4.34
C LEU A 8 -8.06 4.29 -3.74
N GLN A 9 -8.46 4.10 -2.47
CA GLN A 9 -9.37 5.01 -1.78
C GLN A 9 -8.79 6.39 -1.54
N CYS A 10 -7.51 6.49 -1.20
CA CYS A 10 -6.89 7.79 -0.99
C CYS A 10 -6.68 8.53 -2.32
N ALA A 11 -6.38 7.83 -3.42
CA ALA A 11 -6.33 8.45 -4.74
C ALA A 11 -7.67 9.11 -5.09
N LYS A 12 -8.77 8.35 -4.94
CA LYS A 12 -10.13 8.87 -5.15
C LYS A 12 -10.50 10.03 -4.24
N LYS A 13 -10.00 10.04 -2.99
CA LYS A 13 -10.23 11.15 -2.07
C LYS A 13 -9.45 12.39 -2.52
N LEU A 14 -8.19 12.24 -2.94
CA LEU A 14 -7.37 13.36 -3.40
C LEU A 14 -7.90 13.99 -4.67
N GLU A 15 -8.42 13.19 -5.62
CA GLU A 15 -9.11 13.70 -6.82
C GLU A 15 -10.34 14.55 -6.52
N LYS A 16 -10.97 14.38 -5.34
CA LYS A 16 -12.09 15.22 -4.91
C LYS A 16 -11.66 16.52 -4.25
N GLU A 17 -10.49 16.53 -3.63
CA GLU A 17 -10.00 17.66 -2.82
C GLU A 17 -9.04 18.56 -3.61
N ILE A 18 -8.43 18.04 -4.68
CA ILE A 18 -7.36 18.70 -5.42
C ILE A 18 -7.70 18.68 -6.91
N ASN A 19 -7.92 19.85 -7.47
CA ASN A 19 -8.09 20.04 -8.91
C ASN A 19 -6.76 19.79 -9.63
N ASP A 20 -6.82 19.29 -10.87
CA ASP A 20 -5.65 19.07 -11.74
C ASP A 20 -4.54 18.21 -11.11
N ILE A 21 -4.94 17.15 -10.41
CA ILE A 21 -4.05 16.14 -9.86
C ILE A 21 -3.69 15.08 -10.90
N GLU A 22 -2.40 14.81 -11.08
CA GLU A 22 -1.94 13.67 -11.87
C GLU A 22 -1.51 12.53 -10.93
N ILE A 23 -2.08 11.34 -11.14
CA ILE A 23 -1.79 10.16 -10.32
C ILE A 23 -1.10 9.08 -11.18
N LEU A 24 0.08 8.65 -10.72
CA LEU A 24 0.83 7.55 -11.31
C LEU A 24 0.91 6.36 -10.35
N TYR A 25 0.35 5.23 -10.78
CA TYR A 25 0.54 3.97 -10.07
C TYR A 25 1.77 3.23 -10.57
N VAL A 26 2.52 2.64 -9.66
CA VAL A 26 3.69 1.80 -9.97
C VAL A 26 3.70 0.52 -9.17
N GLY A 27 3.73 -0.60 -9.87
CA GLY A 27 3.63 -1.91 -9.24
C GLY A 27 4.33 -2.98 -10.06
N ILE A 28 4.24 -4.22 -9.57
CA ILE A 28 4.76 -5.36 -10.32
C ILE A 28 3.77 -5.68 -11.45
N LYS A 29 4.30 -5.80 -12.67
CA LYS A 29 3.52 -6.20 -13.86
C LYS A 29 2.80 -7.53 -13.63
N GLY A 30 1.55 -7.61 -14.06
CA GLY A 30 0.70 -8.80 -13.98
C GLY A 30 0.10 -9.08 -12.60
N LYS A 31 0.38 -8.25 -11.59
CA LYS A 31 -0.26 -8.38 -10.27
C LYS A 31 -1.66 -7.78 -10.26
N PRO A 32 -2.54 -8.20 -9.32
CA PRO A 32 -3.91 -7.68 -9.22
C PRO A 32 -3.99 -6.16 -9.21
N GLU A 33 -3.04 -5.50 -8.55
CA GLU A 33 -2.93 -4.04 -8.49
C GLU A 33 -2.99 -3.38 -9.88
N GLU A 34 -2.21 -3.88 -10.85
CA GLU A 34 -2.20 -3.34 -12.21
C GLU A 34 -3.59 -3.40 -12.85
N ARG A 35 -4.29 -4.52 -12.68
CA ARG A 35 -5.63 -4.71 -13.25
C ARG A 35 -6.65 -3.80 -12.57
N ILE A 36 -6.56 -3.68 -11.24
CA ILE A 36 -7.47 -2.84 -10.45
C ILE A 36 -7.31 -1.38 -10.86
N VAL A 37 -6.10 -0.84 -10.86
CA VAL A 37 -5.88 0.60 -11.09
C VAL A 37 -6.17 0.99 -12.54
N LYS A 38 -5.84 0.12 -13.51
CA LYS A 38 -6.21 0.32 -14.92
C LYS A 38 -7.72 0.32 -15.14
N LYS A 39 -8.49 -0.51 -14.39
CA LYS A 39 -9.95 -0.50 -14.45
C LYS A 39 -10.54 0.87 -14.04
N TYR A 40 -9.84 1.62 -13.19
CA TYR A 40 -10.24 2.97 -12.79
C TYR A 40 -9.60 4.07 -13.66
N GLY A 41 -8.93 3.73 -14.76
CA GLY A 41 -8.35 4.69 -15.70
C GLY A 41 -7.00 5.29 -15.27
N TYR A 42 -6.40 4.82 -14.17
CA TYR A 42 -5.13 5.36 -13.71
C TYR A 42 -3.94 4.92 -14.58
N LYS A 43 -2.97 5.83 -14.75
CA LYS A 43 -1.68 5.53 -15.36
C LYS A 43 -0.94 4.50 -14.50
N PHE A 44 -0.33 3.49 -15.14
CA PHE A 44 0.46 2.46 -14.48
C PHE A 44 1.87 2.35 -15.08
N ARG A 45 2.90 2.32 -14.23
CA ARG A 45 4.29 1.99 -14.63
C ARG A 45 4.75 0.73 -13.92
N PRO A 46 5.20 -0.30 -14.64
CA PRO A 46 5.74 -1.49 -14.00
C PRO A 46 7.11 -1.19 -13.37
N ILE A 47 7.43 -1.92 -12.31
CA ILE A 47 8.76 -1.98 -11.69
C ILE A 47 9.11 -3.42 -11.32
N GLU A 48 10.38 -3.78 -11.46
CA GLU A 48 10.93 -5.03 -10.95
C GLU A 48 11.06 -4.97 -9.42
N ALA A 49 10.37 -5.87 -8.72
CA ALA A 49 10.54 -6.04 -7.28
C ALA A 49 10.30 -7.49 -6.88
N MET A 50 11.07 -7.96 -5.89
CA MET A 50 10.97 -9.34 -5.40
C MET A 50 11.15 -9.38 -3.88
N GLY A 51 10.36 -10.23 -3.20
CA GLY A 51 10.51 -10.44 -1.77
C GLY A 51 11.88 -11.03 -1.40
N LEU A 52 12.43 -10.61 -0.28
CA LEU A 52 13.72 -11.11 0.24
C LEU A 52 13.49 -12.41 1.03
N PRO A 53 14.06 -13.56 0.59
CA PRO A 53 13.99 -14.80 1.37
C PRO A 53 14.75 -14.67 2.69
N ARG A 54 14.31 -15.37 3.72
CA ARG A 54 14.98 -15.39 5.04
C ARG A 54 16.30 -16.19 5.05
N LYS A 55 16.51 -17.10 4.09
CA LYS A 55 17.69 -17.97 4.00
C LYS A 55 18.55 -17.62 2.77
N ILE A 56 19.86 -17.73 2.93
CA ILE A 56 20.83 -17.61 1.82
C ILE A 56 20.51 -18.71 0.80
N SER A 57 20.21 -18.31 -0.43
CA SER A 57 19.74 -19.21 -1.49
C SER A 57 19.91 -18.55 -2.87
N LYS A 58 19.84 -19.35 -3.94
CA LYS A 58 19.76 -18.82 -5.32
C LYS A 58 18.62 -17.80 -5.48
N ARG A 59 17.51 -18.00 -4.74
CA ARG A 59 16.38 -17.08 -4.71
C ARG A 59 16.74 -15.74 -4.07
N LEU A 60 17.58 -15.71 -3.04
CA LEU A 60 18.06 -14.47 -2.42
C LEU A 60 18.88 -13.66 -3.42
N PHE A 61 19.84 -14.31 -4.10
CA PHE A 61 20.65 -13.64 -5.12
C PHE A 61 19.81 -13.07 -6.27
N LYS A 62 18.85 -13.86 -6.78
CA LYS A 62 17.88 -13.38 -7.77
C LYS A 62 17.10 -12.16 -7.27
N SER A 63 16.61 -12.22 -6.03
CA SER A 63 15.86 -11.12 -5.40
C SER A 63 16.71 -9.85 -5.29
N LEU A 64 17.99 -9.96 -4.93
CA LEU A 64 18.90 -8.81 -4.88
C LEU A 64 19.10 -8.17 -6.26
N ILE A 65 19.32 -8.96 -7.31
CA ILE A 65 19.46 -8.45 -8.68
C ILE A 65 18.18 -7.77 -9.15
N THR A 66 17.02 -8.42 -8.97
CA THR A 66 15.71 -7.87 -9.35
C THR A 66 15.43 -6.56 -8.62
N ASN A 67 15.65 -6.52 -7.31
CA ASN A 67 15.45 -5.28 -6.55
C ASN A 67 16.44 -4.20 -6.96
N PHE A 68 17.70 -4.53 -7.29
CA PHE A 68 18.67 -3.55 -7.79
C PHE A 68 18.24 -2.93 -9.13
N LYS A 69 17.66 -3.72 -10.04
CA LYS A 69 17.02 -3.20 -11.26
C LYS A 69 15.84 -2.29 -10.91
N GLY A 70 14.97 -2.73 -10.00
CA GLY A 70 13.88 -1.91 -9.46
C GLY A 70 14.35 -0.57 -8.92
N PHE A 71 15.47 -0.51 -8.20
CA PHE A 71 16.06 0.74 -7.72
C PHE A 71 16.46 1.71 -8.84
N LYS A 72 16.97 1.19 -9.97
CA LYS A 72 17.30 2.01 -11.14
C LYS A 72 16.05 2.50 -11.85
N GLU A 73 15.05 1.64 -12.01
CA GLU A 73 13.74 1.98 -12.58
C GLU A 73 13.03 3.04 -11.72
N ALA A 74 13.06 2.89 -10.40
CA ALA A 74 12.50 3.87 -9.47
C ALA A 74 13.13 5.26 -9.63
N LYS A 75 14.46 5.31 -9.75
CA LYS A 75 15.17 6.57 -10.01
C LYS A 75 14.74 7.19 -11.33
N LYS A 76 14.54 6.39 -12.38
CA LYS A 76 14.06 6.84 -13.69
C LYS A 76 12.64 7.40 -13.59
N ILE A 77 11.73 6.65 -12.97
CA ILE A 77 10.33 7.06 -12.76
C ILE A 77 10.26 8.40 -12.01
N ILE A 78 10.97 8.55 -10.89
CA ILE A 78 10.98 9.80 -10.14
C ILE A 78 11.55 10.97 -10.96
N LYS A 79 12.56 10.72 -11.81
CA LYS A 79 13.15 11.76 -12.67
C LYS A 79 12.21 12.20 -13.79
N GLU A 80 11.47 11.25 -14.37
CA GLU A 80 10.57 11.49 -15.51
C GLU A 80 9.24 12.09 -15.06
N PHE A 81 8.63 11.51 -14.02
CA PHE A 81 7.33 11.93 -13.50
C PHE A 81 7.43 13.18 -12.62
N LYS A 82 8.55 13.39 -11.92
CA LYS A 82 8.79 14.55 -11.03
C LYS A 82 7.65 14.79 -10.01
N PRO A 83 7.28 13.78 -9.19
CA PRO A 83 6.18 13.92 -8.26
C PRO A 83 6.44 15.00 -7.21
N ASP A 84 5.38 15.68 -6.80
CA ASP A 84 5.37 16.56 -5.62
C ASP A 84 5.25 15.76 -4.32
N LEU A 85 4.54 14.62 -4.39
CA LEU A 85 4.24 13.76 -3.26
C LEU A 85 4.33 12.28 -3.66
N VAL A 86 4.99 11.48 -2.83
CA VAL A 86 5.09 10.03 -3.00
C VAL A 86 4.55 9.36 -1.77
N ILE A 87 3.60 8.46 -1.99
CA ILE A 87 2.99 7.70 -0.93
C ILE A 87 3.29 6.21 -1.18
N GLY A 88 3.24 5.40 -0.14
CA GLY A 88 3.34 3.96 -0.28
C GLY A 88 2.67 3.25 0.89
N THR A 89 2.30 1.99 0.68
CA THR A 89 1.62 1.16 1.69
C THR A 89 2.50 0.00 2.17
N GLY A 90 3.82 0.21 2.18
CA GLY A 90 4.81 -0.84 2.47
C GLY A 90 5.05 -1.82 1.32
N GLY A 91 5.63 -2.97 1.63
CA GLY A 91 6.01 -3.99 0.63
C GLY A 91 7.27 -3.65 -0.17
N TYR A 92 7.73 -4.58 -1.01
CA TYR A 92 9.04 -4.48 -1.68
C TYR A 92 9.06 -3.45 -2.83
N VAL A 93 7.90 -3.11 -3.38
CA VAL A 93 7.74 -2.10 -4.44
C VAL A 93 7.96 -0.68 -3.91
N CYS A 94 7.41 -0.37 -2.73
CA CYS A 94 7.49 0.97 -2.16
C CYS A 94 8.90 1.35 -1.70
N ALA A 95 9.71 0.36 -1.29
CA ALA A 95 11.08 0.55 -0.79
C ALA A 95 11.96 1.39 -1.73
N PRO A 96 12.20 1.00 -2.99
CA PRO A 96 13.05 1.77 -3.89
C PRO A 96 12.47 3.15 -4.21
N ILE A 97 11.15 3.31 -4.26
CA ILE A 97 10.56 4.54 -4.76
C ILE A 97 10.52 5.61 -3.69
N LEU A 98 9.99 5.30 -2.51
CA LEU A 98 9.98 6.23 -1.38
C LEU A 98 11.42 6.64 -1.00
N TYR A 99 12.37 5.71 -1.11
CA TYR A 99 13.78 6.03 -0.88
C TYR A 99 14.36 7.01 -1.91
N GLN A 100 14.06 6.85 -3.21
CA GLN A 100 14.54 7.78 -4.24
C GLN A 100 13.85 9.14 -4.15
N ALA A 101 12.57 9.15 -3.79
CA ALA A 101 11.79 10.37 -3.56
C ALA A 101 12.34 11.16 -2.37
N SER A 102 12.55 10.49 -1.23
CA SER A 102 13.09 11.14 -0.03
C SER A 102 14.49 11.70 -0.25
N LYS A 103 15.35 11.00 -1.00
CA LYS A 103 16.67 11.50 -1.40
C LYS A 103 16.64 12.75 -2.27
N LYS A 104 15.53 13.01 -2.95
CA LYS A 104 15.30 14.18 -3.79
C LYS A 104 14.53 15.29 -3.07
N ASN A 105 14.31 15.15 -1.76
CA ASN A 105 13.49 16.07 -0.96
C ASN A 105 12.06 16.23 -1.48
N ILE A 106 11.54 15.21 -2.19
CA ILE A 106 10.12 15.12 -2.56
C ILE A 106 9.36 14.70 -1.30
N LYS A 107 8.14 15.23 -1.10
CA LYS A 107 7.34 14.86 0.07
C LYS A 107 7.00 13.38 0.03
N THR A 108 7.16 12.71 1.16
CA THR A 108 7.01 11.26 1.26
C THR A 108 6.16 10.85 2.45
N LEU A 109 5.26 9.90 2.21
CA LEU A 109 4.42 9.28 3.23
C LEU A 109 4.43 7.77 3.07
N ILE A 110 4.46 7.06 4.19
CA ILE A 110 4.17 5.62 4.20
C ILE A 110 2.98 5.33 5.11
N HIS A 111 2.05 4.51 4.64
CA HIS A 111 0.94 4.00 5.43
C HIS A 111 1.18 2.51 5.78
N GLU A 112 0.97 2.14 7.04
CA GLU A 112 1.06 0.77 7.54
C GLU A 112 -0.28 0.32 8.12
N SER A 113 -0.88 -0.64 7.42
CA SER A 113 -2.16 -1.22 7.78
C SER A 113 -2.07 -2.29 8.87
N ASN A 114 -0.89 -2.85 9.15
CA ASN A 114 -0.74 -3.96 10.08
C ASN A 114 -0.31 -3.49 11.48
N SER A 115 -0.74 -4.21 12.51
CA SER A 115 -0.27 -4.00 13.89
C SER A 115 1.20 -4.39 14.10
N PHE A 116 1.74 -5.25 13.22
CA PHE A 116 3.17 -5.56 13.15
C PHE A 116 3.76 -5.07 11.81
N PRO A 117 4.45 -3.92 11.79
CA PRO A 117 4.99 -3.32 10.58
C PRO A 117 5.96 -4.21 9.82
N GLY A 118 5.81 -4.20 8.49
CA GLY A 118 6.70 -4.91 7.58
C GLY A 118 8.13 -4.34 7.60
N ILE A 119 9.11 -5.13 7.13
CA ILE A 119 10.52 -4.71 7.06
C ILE A 119 10.67 -3.40 6.28
N THR A 120 9.97 -3.25 5.15
CA THR A 120 10.00 -2.02 4.36
C THR A 120 9.54 -0.80 5.17
N THR A 121 8.40 -0.90 5.86
CA THR A 121 7.86 0.20 6.66
C THR A 121 8.84 0.61 7.75
N ARG A 122 9.37 -0.37 8.50
CA ARG A 122 10.36 -0.09 9.56
C ARG A 122 11.62 0.56 9.00
N PHE A 123 12.10 0.12 7.84
CA PHE A 123 13.25 0.72 7.16
C PHE A 123 12.98 2.17 6.72
N LEU A 124 11.87 2.38 6.01
CA LEU A 124 11.52 3.68 5.43
C LEU A 124 11.05 4.71 6.46
N SER A 125 10.57 4.30 7.62
CA SER A 125 10.11 5.22 8.69
C SER A 125 11.11 6.30 9.09
N ASN A 126 12.41 6.02 8.96
CA ASN A 126 13.50 6.96 9.26
C ASN A 126 13.93 7.80 8.04
N LYS A 127 13.27 7.62 6.90
CA LYS A 127 13.62 8.23 5.60
C LYS A 127 12.49 9.09 5.05
N VAL A 128 11.24 8.74 5.35
CA VAL A 128 10.07 9.47 4.87
C VAL A 128 9.66 10.59 5.81
N ASP A 129 8.96 11.59 5.28
CA ASP A 129 8.47 12.73 6.05
C ASP A 129 7.38 12.31 7.05
N LEU A 130 6.47 11.41 6.64
CA LEU A 130 5.32 11.00 7.46
C LEU A 130 5.11 9.48 7.44
N VAL A 131 4.71 8.94 8.59
CA VAL A 131 4.34 7.54 8.78
C VAL A 131 2.92 7.49 9.33
N CYS A 132 1.96 7.08 8.50
CA CYS A 132 0.59 6.84 8.93
C CYS A 132 0.42 5.38 9.36
N ILE A 133 -0.20 5.15 10.51
CA ILE A 133 -0.46 3.81 11.04
C ILE A 133 -1.95 3.60 11.31
N SER A 134 -2.40 2.37 11.14
CA SER A 134 -3.77 1.98 11.45
C SER A 134 -3.98 1.57 12.90
N PHE A 135 -2.94 1.04 13.54
CA PHE A 135 -2.98 0.44 14.86
C PHE A 135 -1.90 1.05 15.74
N GLU A 136 -2.25 1.45 16.96
CA GLU A 136 -1.32 2.08 17.92
C GLU A 136 -0.15 1.15 18.25
N GLU A 137 -0.41 -0.16 18.29
CA GLU A 137 0.56 -1.21 18.55
C GLU A 137 1.70 -1.22 17.53
N ALA A 138 1.50 -0.70 16.32
CA ALA A 138 2.54 -0.59 15.31
C ALA A 138 3.69 0.31 15.77
N LYS A 139 3.42 1.32 16.61
CA LYS A 139 4.42 2.29 17.08
C LYS A 139 5.63 1.61 17.69
N LYS A 140 5.43 0.60 18.55
CA LYS A 140 6.53 -0.08 19.27
C LYS A 140 7.56 -0.75 18.36
N HIS A 141 7.24 -0.94 17.08
CA HIS A 141 8.11 -1.57 16.09
C HIS A 141 8.78 -0.59 15.13
N ILE A 142 8.48 0.71 15.25
CA ILE A 142 9.01 1.77 14.41
C ILE A 142 10.03 2.57 15.24
N LYS A 143 11.19 2.92 14.66
CA LYS A 143 12.25 3.59 15.43
C LYS A 143 11.98 5.08 15.60
N ASN A 144 11.67 5.77 14.50
CA ASN A 144 11.33 7.18 14.53
C ASN A 144 9.86 7.36 14.93
N GLN A 145 9.62 7.80 16.16
CA GLN A 145 8.27 8.07 16.66
C GLN A 145 7.75 9.46 16.27
N LYS A 146 8.65 10.40 15.93
CA LYS A 146 8.31 11.83 15.79
C LYS A 146 7.44 12.14 14.58
N ASN A 147 7.46 11.28 13.56
CA ASN A 147 6.73 11.45 12.32
C ASN A 147 5.54 10.48 12.19
N ILE A 148 5.12 9.85 13.29
CA ILE A 148 4.03 8.88 13.28
C ILE A 148 2.68 9.56 13.54
N HIS A 149 1.69 9.24 12.71
CA HIS A 149 0.31 9.67 12.85
C HIS A 149 -0.63 8.46 12.81
N ILE A 150 -1.57 8.37 13.77
CA ILE A 150 -2.60 7.33 13.76
C ILE A 150 -3.73 7.81 12.86
N THR A 151 -3.98 7.12 11.76
CA THR A 151 -5.01 7.51 10.78
C THR A 151 -6.10 6.45 10.59
N GLY A 152 -5.90 5.25 11.14
CA GLY A 152 -6.73 4.10 10.79
C GLY A 152 -6.46 3.60 9.36
N ASN A 153 -7.28 2.64 8.92
CA ASN A 153 -7.22 2.09 7.57
C ASN A 153 -8.11 2.90 6.61
N PRO A 154 -7.64 3.23 5.40
CA PRO A 154 -8.46 3.85 4.37
C PRO A 154 -9.48 2.83 3.85
N VAL A 155 -10.70 2.92 4.36
CA VAL A 155 -11.83 2.07 3.97
C VAL A 155 -12.72 2.75 2.92
N ARG A 156 -13.50 1.95 2.18
CA ARG A 156 -14.51 2.48 1.25
C ARG A 156 -15.60 3.20 2.05
N GLY A 157 -16.05 4.36 1.59
CA GLY A 157 -17.10 5.13 2.29
C GLY A 157 -18.51 4.51 2.28
N ASN A 158 -18.73 3.44 1.50
CA ASN A 158 -20.07 2.88 1.26
C ASN A 158 -20.40 1.67 2.14
N PHE A 159 -19.86 1.58 3.37
CA PHE A 159 -20.32 0.55 4.31
C PHE A 159 -21.63 1.00 4.95
N ASN A 160 -22.75 0.40 4.53
CA ASN A 160 -24.00 0.52 5.26
C ASN A 160 -23.97 -0.48 6.41
N THR A 161 -24.04 -0.01 7.65
CA THR A 161 -24.12 -0.86 8.84
C THR A 161 -25.54 -1.32 9.14
N ASN A 162 -26.54 -0.78 8.43
CA ASN A 162 -27.91 -1.22 8.53
C ASN A 162 -28.17 -2.40 7.59
N TYR A 163 -29.00 -3.32 8.04
CA TYR A 163 -29.51 -4.43 7.24
C TYR A 163 -31.03 -4.46 7.31
N THR A 164 -31.65 -4.97 6.25
CA THR A 164 -33.10 -5.15 6.13
C THR A 164 -33.48 -6.62 6.37
N LYS A 165 -34.79 -6.90 6.53
CA LYS A 165 -35.27 -8.31 6.55
C LYS A 165 -34.94 -9.02 5.23
N GLU A 166 -35.05 -8.33 4.11
CA GLU A 166 -34.75 -8.87 2.79
C GLU A 166 -33.27 -9.28 2.65
N ASP A 167 -32.34 -8.51 3.25
CA ASP A 167 -30.93 -8.87 3.28
C ASP A 167 -30.68 -10.19 4.04
N LEU A 168 -31.38 -10.39 5.17
CA LEU A 168 -31.30 -11.64 5.93
C LEU A 168 -31.89 -12.82 5.16
N GLU A 169 -33.03 -12.61 4.49
CA GLU A 169 -33.66 -13.63 3.66
C GLU A 169 -32.77 -14.04 2.49
N LYS A 170 -32.16 -13.07 1.78
CA LYS A 170 -31.19 -13.33 0.71
C LYS A 170 -29.97 -14.11 1.17
N LEU A 171 -29.49 -13.85 2.39
CA LEU A 171 -28.36 -14.55 3.00
C LEU A 171 -28.76 -15.86 3.70
N GLY A 172 -30.05 -16.20 3.76
CA GLY A 172 -30.55 -17.36 4.48
C GLY A 172 -30.34 -17.30 6.00
N ILE A 173 -30.14 -16.09 6.54
CA ILE A 173 -29.86 -15.86 7.96
C ILE A 173 -31.19 -15.84 8.74
N LYS A 174 -31.32 -16.73 9.72
CA LYS A 174 -32.43 -16.72 10.68
C LYS A 174 -31.97 -16.17 12.02
N LYS A 175 -32.80 -15.32 12.65
CA LYS A 175 -32.49 -14.67 13.95
C LYS A 175 -32.65 -15.59 15.16
N ASP A 176 -33.19 -16.80 14.97
CA ASP A 176 -33.42 -17.80 16.01
C ASP A 176 -32.15 -18.61 16.37
N ARG A 177 -31.05 -18.39 15.65
CA ARG A 177 -29.78 -19.09 15.86
C ARG A 177 -28.59 -18.14 15.67
N PRO A 178 -27.45 -18.44 16.32
CA PRO A 178 -26.19 -17.75 16.03
C PRO A 178 -25.77 -17.93 14.57
N VAL A 179 -25.15 -16.91 13.99
CA VAL A 179 -24.54 -16.95 12.64
C VAL A 179 -23.03 -16.86 12.80
N VAL A 180 -22.31 -17.77 12.15
CA VAL A 180 -20.85 -17.73 12.05
C VAL A 180 -20.47 -17.28 10.65
N PHE A 181 -19.78 -16.15 10.55
CA PHE A 181 -19.18 -15.69 9.30
C PHE A 181 -17.71 -16.12 9.26
N LEU A 182 -17.39 -16.99 8.30
CA LEU A 182 -16.01 -17.40 8.02
C LEU A 182 -15.50 -16.60 6.82
N LEU A 183 -14.47 -15.81 7.05
CA LEU A 183 -13.73 -15.11 6.01
C LEU A 183 -12.32 -15.69 5.94
N GLU A 184 -12.03 -16.38 4.84
CA GLU A 184 -10.67 -16.84 4.54
C GLU A 184 -9.89 -15.73 3.82
N ASP A 185 -8.59 -15.68 4.08
CA ASP A 185 -7.71 -14.80 3.33
C ASP A 185 -7.53 -15.30 1.88
N GLN A 186 -7.10 -14.42 0.97
CA GLN A 186 -6.88 -14.81 -0.42
C GLN A 186 -5.64 -15.69 -0.62
N THR A 187 -4.83 -15.93 0.42
CA THR A 187 -3.56 -16.66 0.31
C THR A 187 -3.71 -18.14 0.62
N GLY A 188 -4.83 -18.57 1.22
CA GLY A 188 -5.12 -19.97 1.52
C GLY A 188 -4.06 -20.59 2.45
N GLN A 189 -3.33 -19.76 3.20
CA GLN A 189 -2.36 -20.27 4.17
C GLN A 189 -3.13 -20.91 5.31
N LYS A 190 -3.04 -22.24 5.39
CA LYS A 190 -3.47 -23.00 6.56
C LYS A 190 -2.70 -22.48 7.80
N PRO A 191 -3.36 -22.41 8.96
CA PRO A 191 -2.76 -21.94 10.20
C PRO A 191 -1.49 -22.69 10.58
#